data_AF-A0A831TD44-F1
#
_entry.id   AF-A0A831TD44-F1
#
_cell.length_a   1.000
_cell.length_b   1.000
_cell.length_c   1.000
_cell.angle_alpha   90.00
_cell.angle_beta   90.00
_cell.angle_gamma   90.00
#
_symmetry.space_group_name_H-M   'P 1'
#
loop_
_entity.id
_entity.type
_entity.pdbx_description
1 polymer ?
#
loop_
_entity_poly.entity_id
_entity_poly.type
_entity_poly.pdbx_seq_one_letter_code
_entity_poly.pdbx_strand_id
1 'polypeptide(L)'
;MIDIAYRSRALGRSRMAGRGRSPAPRPHQRRRGQALVEFALLGLILVLMLAGAVDLGRAFTAWIAMGNMARAGAQYGTIVPLVDPSSSDGISVSEIEEDMRAAALAEQPSIFGSTPTVTADWVSGNDCLARVTVTYDLEPILQIPPIPNSITLERKAQMRIQYVPPGYSCST
;
A
#
# COMPACT_ATOMS: atom_id res chain seq x y z
N MET A 1 -11.98 120.60 14.45
CA MET A 1 -11.19 120.17 15.61
C MET A 1 -11.30 118.65 15.68
N ILE A 2 -10.26 117.93 15.20
CA ILE A 2 -9.82 116.57 15.56
C ILE A 2 -10.87 115.44 15.30
N ASP A 3 -10.61 114.39 14.50
CA ASP A 3 -9.69 113.31 14.86
C ASP A 3 -9.25 112.44 13.66
N ILE A 4 -8.04 111.90 13.77
CA ILE A 4 -7.35 111.04 12.81
C ILE A 4 -7.55 109.58 13.24
N ALA A 5 -7.89 108.69 12.30
CA ALA A 5 -7.62 107.25 12.48
C ALA A 5 -7.26 106.58 11.15
N TYR A 6 -5.96 106.37 10.97
CA TYR A 6 -5.39 105.52 9.93
C TYR A 6 -5.55 104.05 10.36
N ARG A 7 -6.25 103.22 9.58
CA ARG A 7 -6.30 101.77 9.81
C ARG A 7 -5.74 101.02 8.61
N SER A 8 -4.84 100.13 8.93
CA SER A 8 -3.88 99.49 8.06
C SER A 8 -4.20 98.01 7.85
N ARG A 9 -3.75 97.48 6.70
CA ARG A 9 -3.47 96.07 6.35
C ARG A 9 -4.64 95.09 6.27
N ALA A 10 -4.73 94.41 5.11
CA ALA A 10 -4.31 93.02 4.91
C ALA A 10 -4.70 92.58 3.48
N LEU A 11 -3.75 92.43 2.57
CA LEU A 11 -3.10 91.15 2.23
C LEU A 11 -4.09 90.06 1.78
N GLY A 12 -4.09 89.84 0.47
CA GLY A 12 -4.76 88.73 -0.17
C GLY A 12 -4.28 87.38 0.35
N ARG A 13 -5.17 86.38 0.23
CA ARG A 13 -4.83 84.98 0.37
C ARG A 13 -5.67 84.17 -0.59
N SER A 14 -5.09 83.97 -1.77
CA SER A 14 -5.40 82.88 -2.69
C SER A 14 -5.39 81.58 -1.90
N ARG A 15 -6.55 80.94 -1.73
CA ARG A 15 -6.63 79.60 -1.17
C ARG A 15 -6.20 78.63 -2.25
N MET A 16 -4.93 78.23 -2.19
CA MET A 16 -4.40 77.10 -2.95
C MET A 16 -5.23 75.85 -2.68
N ALA A 17 -5.62 75.22 -3.77
CA ALA A 17 -6.22 73.91 -3.84
C ALA A 17 -5.43 72.90 -2.98
N GLY A 18 -6.14 72.21 -2.09
CA GLY A 18 -5.66 71.02 -1.42
C GLY A 18 -5.34 69.97 -2.46
N ARG A 19 -4.04 69.79 -2.72
CA ARG A 19 -3.52 68.76 -3.61
C ARG A 19 -3.79 67.40 -2.95
N GLY A 20 -4.83 66.71 -3.42
CA GLY A 20 -5.10 65.33 -3.07
C GLY A 20 -3.84 64.50 -3.33
N ARG A 21 -3.26 63.98 -2.26
CA ARG A 21 -2.12 63.06 -2.34
C ARG A 21 -2.71 61.71 -2.76
N SER A 22 -2.80 61.46 -4.06
CA SER A 22 -3.14 60.13 -4.57
C SER A 22 -2.15 59.12 -3.96
N PRO A 23 -2.63 58.04 -3.32
CA PRO A 23 -1.73 57.02 -2.80
C PRO A 23 -0.98 56.40 -3.99
N ALA A 24 0.35 56.52 -3.98
CA ALA A 24 1.18 55.90 -5.00
C ALA A 24 0.92 54.38 -5.00
N PRO A 25 0.78 53.73 -6.17
CA PRO A 25 0.59 52.29 -6.24
C PRO A 25 1.82 51.62 -5.64
N ARG A 26 1.62 50.86 -4.56
CA ARG A 26 2.69 50.06 -3.95
C ARG A 26 3.22 49.09 -5.01
N PRO A 27 4.53 49.03 -5.26
CA PRO A 27 5.08 48.10 -6.23
C PRO A 27 4.69 46.68 -5.79
N HIS A 28 4.00 45.97 -6.68
CA HIS A 28 3.68 44.57 -6.50
C HIS A 28 5.00 43.80 -6.53
N GLN A 29 5.55 43.55 -5.35
CA GLN A 29 6.78 42.78 -5.16
C GLN A 29 6.50 41.35 -5.65
N ARG A 30 6.83 41.08 -6.92
CA ARG A 30 6.77 39.74 -7.50
C ARG A 30 7.63 38.83 -6.63
N ARG A 31 6.98 37.92 -5.88
CA ARG A 31 7.65 36.99 -4.97
C ARG A 31 8.47 35.99 -5.80
N ARG A 32 9.75 36.29 -6.02
CA ARG A 32 10.69 35.52 -6.87
C ARG A 32 10.99 34.08 -6.39
N GLY A 33 10.32 33.57 -5.36
CA GLY A 33 10.46 32.19 -4.90
C GLY A 33 9.15 31.40 -4.84
N GLN A 34 8.00 32.02 -5.12
CA GLN A 34 6.70 31.37 -4.94
C GLN A 34 6.53 30.14 -5.84
N ALA A 35 6.87 30.25 -7.13
CA ALA A 35 6.77 29.14 -8.07
C ALA A 35 7.67 27.94 -7.69
N LEU A 36 8.83 28.20 -7.08
CA LEU A 36 9.74 27.13 -6.62
C LEU A 36 9.15 26.39 -5.41
N VAL A 37 8.50 27.12 -4.49
CA VAL A 37 7.80 26.51 -3.34
C VAL A 37 6.58 25.71 -3.80
N GLU A 38 5.77 26.25 -4.70
CA GLU A 38 4.62 25.54 -5.27
C GLU A 38 5.05 24.26 -6.00
N PHE A 39 6.13 24.33 -6.79
CA PHE A 39 6.70 23.15 -7.44
C PHE A 39 7.22 22.13 -6.42
N ALA A 40 7.91 22.55 -5.36
CA ALA A 40 8.41 21.65 -4.33
C ALA A 40 7.27 20.92 -3.59
N LEU A 41 6.16 21.62 -3.31
CA LEU A 41 4.97 21.03 -2.67
C LEU A 41 4.27 20.02 -3.59
N LEU A 42 4.08 20.37 -4.87
CA LEU A 42 3.49 19.45 -5.85
C LEU A 42 4.40 18.25 -6.12
N GLY A 43 5.71 18.47 -6.22
CA GLY A 43 6.70 17.42 -6.40
C GLY A 43 6.71 16.45 -5.22
N LEU A 44 6.62 16.95 -3.98
CA LEU A 44 6.51 16.10 -2.80
C LEU A 44 5.25 15.23 -2.85
N ILE A 45 4.09 15.81 -3.16
CA ILE A 45 2.83 15.07 -3.28
C ILE A 45 2.93 14.02 -4.39
N LEU A 46 3.54 14.36 -5.53
CA LEU A 46 3.75 13.44 -6.65
C LEU A 46 4.61 12.24 -6.24
N VAL A 47 5.73 12.48 -5.53
CA VAL A 47 6.60 11.39 -5.03
C VAL A 47 5.86 10.50 -4.05
N LEU A 48 5.06 11.06 -3.14
CA LEU A 48 4.24 10.27 -2.21
C LEU A 48 3.20 9.43 -2.94
N MET A 49 2.52 9.99 -3.96
CA MET A 49 1.56 9.23 -4.77
C MET A 49 2.23 8.09 -5.53
N LEU A 50 3.42 8.33 -6.12
CA LEU A 50 4.16 7.29 -6.83
C LEU A 50 4.66 6.19 -5.90
N ALA A 51 5.21 6.56 -4.74
CA ALA A 51 5.65 5.57 -3.75
C ALA A 51 4.47 4.71 -3.24
N GLY A 52 3.31 5.33 -2.99
CA GLY A 52 2.09 4.60 -2.63
C GLY A 52 1.60 3.67 -3.76
N ALA A 53 1.67 4.12 -5.02
CA ALA A 53 1.31 3.29 -6.16
C ALA A 53 2.25 2.07 -6.31
N VAL A 54 3.55 2.25 -6.06
CA VAL A 54 4.53 1.15 -6.08
C VAL A 54 4.24 0.14 -4.97
N ASP A 55 3.95 0.60 -3.75
CA ASP A 55 3.61 -0.29 -2.63
C ASP A 55 2.34 -1.11 -2.91
N LEU A 56 1.30 -0.49 -3.48
CA LEU A 56 0.08 -1.19 -3.91
C LEU A 56 0.35 -2.21 -5.02
N GLY A 57 1.18 -1.85 -6.00
CA GLY A 57 1.59 -2.76 -7.07
C GLY A 57 2.31 -3.99 -6.52
N ARG A 58 3.30 -3.78 -5.62
CA ARG A 58 4.03 -4.87 -4.97
C ARG A 58 3.12 -5.76 -4.14
N ALA A 59 2.21 -5.18 -3.36
CA ALA A 59 1.23 -5.93 -2.57
C ALA A 59 0.35 -6.82 -3.46
N PHE A 60 -0.14 -6.29 -4.58
CA PHE A 60 -0.99 -7.04 -5.50
C PHE A 60 -0.23 -8.15 -6.24
N THR A 61 1.01 -7.90 -6.68
CA THR A 61 1.86 -8.95 -7.27
C THR A 61 2.13 -10.07 -6.27
N ALA A 62 2.46 -9.74 -5.02
CA ALA A 62 2.62 -10.72 -3.95
C ALA A 62 1.32 -11.52 -3.73
N TRP A 63 0.17 -10.86 -3.73
CA TRP A 63 -1.14 -11.50 -3.58
C TRP A 63 -1.43 -12.55 -4.66
N ILE A 64 -1.11 -12.24 -5.92
CA ILE A 64 -1.25 -13.19 -7.03
C ILE A 64 -0.29 -14.37 -6.87
N ALA A 65 0.99 -14.08 -6.59
CA ALA A 65 2.02 -15.10 -6.41
C ALA A 65 1.63 -16.11 -5.31
N MET A 66 1.26 -15.62 -4.12
CA MET A 66 0.78 -16.46 -3.03
C MET A 66 -0.44 -17.30 -3.42
N GLY A 67 -1.35 -16.75 -4.24
CA GLY A 67 -2.51 -17.49 -4.75
C GLY A 67 -2.12 -18.65 -5.65
N ASN A 68 -1.11 -18.49 -6.50
CA ASN A 68 -0.60 -19.56 -7.35
C ASN A 68 0.11 -20.63 -6.52
N MET A 69 0.99 -20.23 -5.60
CA MET A 69 1.67 -21.13 -4.66
C MET A 69 0.67 -21.98 -3.87
N ALA A 70 -0.33 -21.34 -3.25
CA ALA A 70 -1.35 -22.05 -2.47
C ALA A 70 -2.13 -23.06 -3.33
N ARG A 71 -2.48 -22.70 -4.57
CA ARG A 71 -3.19 -23.62 -5.47
C ARG A 71 -2.34 -24.81 -5.88
N ALA A 72 -1.05 -24.61 -6.18
CA ALA A 72 -0.17 -25.72 -6.55
C ALA A 72 0.02 -26.70 -5.40
N GLY A 73 0.25 -26.21 -4.18
CA GLY A 73 0.32 -27.07 -2.99
C GLY A 73 -1.00 -27.81 -2.73
N ALA A 74 -2.14 -27.13 -2.83
CA ALA A 74 -3.44 -27.79 -2.67
C ALA A 74 -3.72 -28.82 -3.76
N GLN A 75 -3.32 -28.55 -5.01
CA GLN A 75 -3.44 -29.48 -6.13
C GLN A 75 -2.59 -30.72 -5.92
N TYR A 76 -1.36 -30.57 -5.43
CA TYR A 76 -0.48 -31.69 -5.12
C TYR A 76 -1.14 -32.67 -4.14
N GLY A 77 -1.76 -32.14 -3.08
CA GLY A 77 -2.52 -32.95 -2.11
C GLY A 77 -3.71 -33.71 -2.68
N THR A 78 -4.21 -33.35 -3.86
CA THR A 78 -5.28 -34.10 -4.55
C THR A 78 -4.76 -35.21 -5.45
N ILE A 79 -3.48 -35.16 -5.87
CA ILE A 79 -2.90 -36.06 -6.89
C ILE A 79 -2.09 -37.19 -6.26
N VAL A 80 -1.26 -36.90 -5.25
CA VAL A 80 -0.34 -37.89 -4.66
C VAL A 80 -1.02 -39.20 -4.25
N PRO A 81 -2.19 -39.18 -3.60
CA PRO A 81 -2.90 -40.42 -3.25
C PRO A 81 -3.24 -41.33 -4.44
N LEU A 82 -3.27 -40.81 -5.67
CA LEU A 82 -3.62 -41.57 -6.88
C LEU A 82 -2.40 -42.14 -7.63
N VAL A 83 -1.23 -41.52 -7.50
CA VAL A 83 -0.06 -41.81 -8.36
C VAL A 83 0.92 -42.76 -7.69
N ASP A 84 0.93 -42.83 -6.36
CA ASP A 84 1.75 -43.78 -5.62
C ASP A 84 0.91 -44.94 -5.07
N PRO A 85 0.79 -46.08 -5.78
CA PRO A 85 0.07 -47.25 -5.26
C PRO A 85 0.78 -47.94 -4.09
N SER A 86 2.04 -47.60 -3.78
CA SER A 86 2.71 -48.07 -2.56
C SER A 86 2.20 -47.36 -1.29
N SER A 87 1.39 -46.31 -1.47
CA SER A 87 0.65 -45.63 -0.40
C SER A 87 -0.46 -46.45 0.26
N SER A 88 -0.79 -47.63 -0.28
CA SER A 88 -1.77 -48.54 0.32
C SER A 88 -1.36 -49.04 1.71
N ASP A 89 -0.07 -48.97 2.04
CA ASP A 89 0.49 -49.47 3.31
C ASP A 89 0.80 -48.36 4.35
N GLY A 90 0.35 -47.12 4.08
CA GLY A 90 0.35 -46.03 5.07
C GLY A 90 1.30 -44.89 4.74
N ILE A 91 0.81 -43.89 3.98
CA ILE A 91 1.46 -42.57 3.92
C ILE A 91 1.15 -41.77 5.19
N SER A 92 2.17 -41.13 5.74
CA SER A 92 2.03 -40.20 6.86
C SER A 92 1.44 -38.86 6.39
N VAL A 93 0.43 -38.34 7.09
CA VAL A 93 -0.17 -37.01 6.79
C VAL A 93 0.91 -35.93 6.79
N SER A 94 1.88 -36.02 7.70
CA SER A 94 2.99 -35.09 7.80
C SER A 94 3.85 -35.03 6.54
N GLU A 95 4.06 -36.15 5.87
CA GLU A 95 4.86 -36.22 4.63
C GLU A 95 4.10 -35.59 3.47
N ILE A 96 2.79 -35.84 3.35
CA ILE A 96 1.96 -35.16 2.34
C ILE A 96 1.94 -33.65 2.59
N GLU A 97 1.80 -33.22 3.85
CA GLU A 97 1.81 -31.80 4.17
C GLU A 97 3.16 -31.15 3.86
N GLU A 98 4.28 -31.84 4.09
CA GLU A 98 5.61 -31.37 3.71
C GLU A 98 5.74 -31.22 2.19
N ASP A 99 5.30 -32.23 1.44
CA ASP A 99 5.35 -32.17 -0.01
C ASP A 99 4.38 -31.12 -0.59
N MET A 100 3.20 -30.92 0.00
CA MET A 100 2.30 -29.83 -0.39
C MET A 100 2.96 -28.46 -0.19
N ARG A 101 3.74 -28.28 0.90
CA ARG A 101 4.54 -27.06 1.12
C ARG A 101 5.66 -26.96 0.10
N ALA A 102 6.35 -28.06 -0.21
CA ALA A 102 7.41 -28.10 -1.21
C ALA A 102 6.87 -27.74 -2.61
N ALA A 103 5.70 -28.27 -2.99
CA ALA A 103 5.03 -27.93 -4.25
C ALA A 103 4.65 -26.44 -4.32
N ALA A 104 4.13 -25.87 -3.22
CA ALA A 104 3.85 -24.44 -3.16
C ALA A 104 5.11 -23.58 -3.31
N LEU A 105 6.22 -23.97 -2.68
CA LEU A 105 7.51 -23.26 -2.77
C LEU A 105 8.22 -23.48 -4.12
N ALA A 106 7.94 -24.60 -4.80
CA ALA A 106 8.46 -24.88 -6.14
C ALA A 106 7.87 -23.94 -7.21
N GLU A 107 6.61 -23.51 -7.05
CA GLU A 107 6.01 -22.48 -7.91
C GLU A 107 6.77 -21.16 -7.82
N GLN A 108 7.09 -20.74 -6.59
CA GLN A 108 7.86 -19.53 -6.36
C GLN A 108 8.57 -19.60 -4.99
N PRO A 109 9.92 -19.67 -4.96
CA PRO A 109 10.65 -19.89 -3.71
C PRO A 109 10.76 -18.62 -2.85
N SER A 110 10.62 -17.44 -3.45
CA SER A 110 10.64 -16.16 -2.72
C SER A 110 9.80 -15.09 -3.40
N ILE A 111 9.28 -14.17 -2.61
CA ILE A 111 8.56 -12.99 -3.08
C ILE A 111 9.41 -11.79 -2.67
N PHE A 112 9.92 -11.05 -3.67
CA PHE A 112 10.83 -9.90 -3.45
C PHE A 112 12.04 -10.19 -2.54
N GLY A 113 12.58 -11.40 -2.58
CA GLY A 113 13.76 -11.80 -1.79
C GLY A 113 13.44 -12.34 -0.39
N SER A 114 12.18 -12.30 0.04
CA SER A 114 11.72 -12.87 1.31
C SER A 114 10.98 -14.18 1.07
N THR A 115 11.27 -15.19 1.88
CA THR A 115 10.61 -16.51 1.82
C THR A 115 9.26 -16.43 2.52
N PRO A 116 8.14 -16.70 1.83
CA PRO A 116 6.84 -16.76 2.48
C PRO A 116 6.73 -18.01 3.38
N THR A 117 5.96 -17.89 4.45
CA THR A 117 5.62 -19.02 5.32
C THR A 117 4.46 -19.79 4.70
N VAL A 118 4.65 -21.09 4.44
CA VAL A 118 3.62 -21.96 3.90
C VAL A 118 3.20 -22.97 4.94
N THR A 119 1.91 -23.01 5.25
CA THR A 119 1.29 -24.08 6.05
C THR A 119 0.35 -24.88 5.17
N ALA A 120 0.27 -26.16 5.45
CA ALA A 120 -0.44 -27.15 4.67
C ALA A 120 -1.20 -28.03 5.66
N ASP A 121 -2.49 -28.25 5.40
CA ASP A 121 -3.36 -29.14 6.14
C ASP A 121 -3.95 -30.14 5.14
N TRP A 122 -3.55 -31.41 5.24
CA TRP A 122 -4.07 -32.48 4.38
C TRP A 122 -5.10 -33.30 5.16
N VAL A 123 -6.35 -33.36 4.67
CA VAL A 123 -7.48 -34.01 5.36
C VAL A 123 -7.73 -33.38 6.74
N SER A 124 -8.22 -32.13 6.75
CA SER A 124 -8.72 -31.53 8.00
C SER A 124 -10.23 -31.79 8.17
N GLY A 125 -10.58 -32.64 9.15
CA GLY A 125 -11.96 -32.95 9.50
C GLY A 125 -12.72 -33.74 8.42
N ASN A 126 -14.04 -33.51 8.37
CA ASN A 126 -14.99 -34.32 7.61
C ASN A 126 -15.04 -33.96 6.10
N ASP A 127 -14.44 -32.84 5.69
CA ASP A 127 -14.67 -32.23 4.38
C ASP A 127 -13.75 -32.71 3.26
N CYS A 128 -12.74 -33.54 3.57
CA CYS A 128 -11.89 -34.17 2.55
C CYS A 128 -11.14 -33.13 1.67
N LEU A 129 -10.62 -32.08 2.32
CA LEU A 129 -9.98 -30.95 1.66
C LEU A 129 -8.47 -30.97 1.88
N ALA A 130 -7.72 -30.73 0.82
CA ALA A 130 -6.33 -30.29 0.88
C ALA A 130 -6.33 -28.76 0.97
N ARG A 131 -5.78 -28.20 2.05
CA ARG A 131 -5.71 -26.76 2.30
C ARG A 131 -4.25 -26.33 2.37
N VAL A 132 -3.94 -25.25 1.67
CA VAL A 132 -2.64 -24.57 1.78
C VAL A 132 -2.87 -23.09 2.08
N THR A 133 -2.16 -22.60 3.09
CA THR A 133 -2.13 -21.19 3.49
C THR A 133 -0.72 -20.66 3.28
N VAL A 134 -0.61 -19.58 2.51
CA VAL A 134 0.64 -18.87 2.28
C VAL A 134 0.54 -17.53 2.99
N THR A 135 1.50 -17.26 3.86
CA THR A 135 1.61 -16.03 4.62
C THR A 135 2.90 -15.31 4.24
N TYR A 136 2.81 -14.01 3.97
CA TYR A 136 3.93 -13.19 3.54
C TYR A 136 3.90 -11.83 4.23
N ASP A 137 5.02 -11.44 4.81
CA ASP A 137 5.17 -10.12 5.41
C ASP A 137 5.70 -9.12 4.37
N LEU A 138 4.82 -8.23 3.93
CA LEU A 138 5.18 -7.15 3.02
C LEU A 138 5.75 -5.98 3.82
N GLU A 139 6.96 -5.56 3.47
CA GLU A 139 7.58 -4.33 3.98
C GLU A 139 7.32 -3.17 2.98
N PRO A 140 6.48 -2.19 3.35
CA PRO A 140 6.20 -1.03 2.50
C PRO A 140 7.44 -0.14 2.36
N ILE A 141 7.55 0.53 1.21
CA ILE A 141 8.57 1.56 0.97
C ILE A 141 8.26 2.80 1.81
N LEU A 142 6.98 3.16 1.92
CA LEU A 142 6.53 4.28 2.74
C LEU A 142 6.40 3.90 4.22
N GLN A 143 7.51 3.92 4.95
CA GLN A 143 7.56 3.73 6.40
C GLN A 143 7.27 5.04 7.16
N ILE A 144 6.14 5.67 6.84
CA ILE A 144 5.68 6.88 7.54
C ILE A 144 4.68 6.50 8.64
N PRO A 145 4.84 6.99 9.88
CA PRO A 145 3.81 6.83 10.92
C PRO A 145 2.47 7.38 10.39
N PRO A 146 1.33 6.67 10.51
CA PRO A 146 1.01 5.52 11.35
C PRO A 146 1.10 4.13 10.67
N ILE A 147 1.68 4.02 9.47
CA ILE A 147 1.77 2.74 8.75
C ILE A 147 2.80 1.83 9.45
N PRO A 148 2.46 0.56 9.76
CA PRO A 148 3.41 -0.36 10.37
C PRO A 148 4.53 -0.74 9.40
N ASN A 149 5.69 -1.12 9.95
CA ASN A 149 6.87 -1.49 9.16
C ASN A 149 6.70 -2.79 8.36
N SER A 150 5.72 -3.61 8.72
CA SER A 150 5.32 -4.81 8.00
C SER A 150 3.80 -4.97 7.98
N ILE A 151 3.30 -5.52 6.87
CA ILE A 151 1.90 -5.86 6.66
C ILE A 151 1.85 -7.34 6.28
N THR A 152 1.30 -8.17 7.17
CA THR A 152 1.13 -9.60 6.92
C THR A 152 -0.03 -9.82 5.94
N LEU A 153 0.28 -10.42 4.80
CA LEU A 153 -0.70 -10.86 3.81
C LEU A 153 -0.89 -12.37 3.93
N GLU A 154 -2.14 -12.82 3.91
CA GLU A 154 -2.50 -14.24 4.00
C GLU A 154 -3.35 -14.64 2.81
N ARG A 155 -2.97 -15.73 2.13
CA ARG A 155 -3.74 -16.30 1.03
C ARG A 155 -3.94 -17.80 1.22
N LYS A 156 -5.20 -18.22 1.14
CA LYS A 156 -5.62 -19.63 1.25
C LYS A 156 -6.13 -20.18 -0.08
N ALA A 157 -5.79 -21.43 -0.37
CA ALA A 157 -6.41 -22.24 -1.41
C ALA A 157 -6.82 -23.60 -0.83
N GLN A 158 -7.93 -24.14 -1.34
CA GLN A 158 -8.47 -25.43 -0.90
C GLN A 158 -8.95 -26.20 -2.13
N MET A 159 -8.71 -27.51 -2.14
CA MET A 159 -9.17 -28.41 -3.19
C MET A 159 -9.72 -29.69 -2.57
N ARG A 160 -10.75 -30.25 -3.21
CA ARG A 160 -11.34 -31.53 -2.78
C ARG A 160 -10.46 -32.68 -3.22
N ILE A 161 -10.15 -33.57 -2.29
CA ILE A 161 -9.36 -34.78 -2.54
C ILE A 161 -10.23 -35.78 -3.32
N GLN A 162 -9.69 -36.31 -4.42
CA GLN A 162 -10.43 -37.23 -5.30
C GLN A 162 -10.34 -38.68 -4.84
N TYR A 163 -9.21 -39.08 -4.24
CA TYR A 163 -8.99 -40.41 -3.69
C TYR A 163 -8.47 -40.31 -2.27
N VAL A 164 -9.15 -40.98 -1.35
CA VAL A 164 -8.78 -41.05 0.06
C VAL A 164 -8.16 -42.42 0.31
N PRO A 165 -6.89 -42.48 0.74
CA PRO A 165 -6.25 -43.75 1.07
C PRO A 165 -6.99 -44.50 2.18
N PRO A 166 -6.94 -45.85 2.21
CA PRO A 166 -7.50 -46.65 3.29
C PRO A 166 -6.90 -46.24 4.64
N GLY A 167 -7.73 -46.22 5.69
CA GLY A 167 -7.35 -45.73 7.02
C GLY A 167 -7.76 -44.28 7.31
N TYR A 168 -8.14 -43.53 6.28
CA TYR A 168 -8.72 -42.19 6.40
C TYR A 168 -10.18 -42.21 5.93
N SER A 169 -11.05 -41.48 6.62
CA SER A 169 -12.48 -41.41 6.27
C SER A 169 -12.95 -39.97 6.22
N CYS A 170 -13.60 -39.62 5.12
CA CYS A 170 -14.32 -38.37 4.98
C CYS A 170 -15.81 -38.66 5.16
N SER A 171 -16.25 -38.77 6.41
CA SER A 171 -17.68 -38.82 6.75
C SER A 171 -18.10 -37.40 7.05
N THR A 172 -19.08 -36.82 6.35
CA THR A 172 -19.74 -35.56 6.76
C THR A 172 -20.29 -35.67 8.18
#